data_AF-A0ABD5XNE6-F1
#
_entry.id   AF-A0ABD5XNE6-F1
#
_cell.length_a   1.000
_cell.length_b   1.000
_cell.length_c   1.000
_cell.angle_alpha   90.00
_cell.angle_beta   90.00
_cell.angle_gamma   90.00
#
_symmetry.space_group_name_H-M   'P 1'
#
loop_
_entity.id
_entity.type
_entity.pdbx_description
1 polymer ?
#
loop_
_entity_poly.entity_id
_entity_poly.type
_entity_poly.pdbx_seq_one_letter_code
_entity_poly.pdbx_strand_id
1 'polypeptide(L)'
;MSTDAALTMLQLQALAIPPVTILLKMLRRSDNLPWATRKASFLSAIASIGLFVAGAAGAIVHLVSTTSFSPVLQLTFGITVLALLPFLFVAAVLYRDHRANFGP
;
A
#
# COMPACT_ATOMS: atom_id res chain seq x y z
N MET A 1 20.37 -8.26 14.27
CA MET A 1 19.89 -6.87 14.39
C MET A 1 19.19 -6.36 13.13
N SER A 2 19.80 -6.37 11.92
CA SER A 2 19.12 -5.87 10.71
C SER A 2 17.95 -6.76 10.25
N THR A 3 18.10 -8.08 10.32
CA THR A 3 17.05 -9.05 9.95
C THR A 3 15.83 -8.97 10.88
N ASP A 4 16.05 -8.87 12.19
CA ASP A 4 14.97 -8.75 13.19
C ASP A 4 14.19 -7.44 13.02
N ALA A 5 14.90 -6.35 12.70
CA ALA A 5 14.29 -5.07 12.38
C ALA A 5 13.43 -5.16 11.11
N ALA A 6 13.91 -5.83 10.06
CA ALA A 6 13.15 -6.01 8.83
C ALA A 6 11.89 -6.89 9.01
N LEU A 7 11.97 -7.95 9.82
CA LEU A 7 10.79 -8.76 10.19
C LEU A 7 9.77 -7.95 11.00
N THR A 8 10.25 -7.15 11.95
CA THR A 8 9.40 -6.24 12.74
C THR A 8 8.74 -5.19 11.83
N MET A 9 9.45 -4.64 10.85
CA MET A 9 8.88 -3.71 9.87
C MET A 9 7.78 -4.37 9.02
N LEU A 10 7.94 -5.63 8.62
CA LEU A 10 6.89 -6.37 7.89
C LEU A 10 5.65 -6.61 8.75
N GLN A 11 5.82 -6.94 10.04
CA GLN A 11 4.70 -7.09 10.97
C GLN A 11 3.96 -5.77 11.22
N LEU A 12 4.70 -4.69 11.43
CA LEU A 12 4.13 -3.33 11.55
C LEU A 12 3.39 -2.93 10.28
N GLN A 13 3.90 -3.33 9.11
CA GLN A 13 3.21 -3.08 7.86
C GLN A 13 1.92 -3.88 7.76
N ALA A 14 1.93 -5.18 8.08
CA ALA A 14 0.72 -6.00 8.08
C ALA A 14 -0.41 -5.39 8.95
N LEU A 15 -0.05 -4.77 10.08
CA LEU A 15 -0.96 -4.05 10.97
C LEU A 15 -1.58 -2.78 10.35
N ALA A 16 -0.95 -2.19 9.33
CA ALA A 16 -1.47 -0.99 8.65
C ALA A 16 -2.46 -1.31 7.51
N ILE A 17 -2.63 -2.59 7.13
CA ILE A 17 -3.58 -2.97 6.07
C ILE A 17 -5.04 -2.63 6.46
N PRO A 18 -5.55 -2.98 7.66
CA PRO A 18 -6.90 -2.60 8.08
C PRO A 18 -7.17 -1.08 8.05
N PRO A 19 -6.35 -0.19 8.66
CA PRO A 19 -6.62 1.25 8.62
C PRO A 19 -6.56 1.83 7.21
N VAL A 20 -5.71 1.32 6.31
CA VAL A 20 -5.68 1.71 4.89
C VAL A 20 -7.00 1.39 4.20
N THR A 21 -7.57 0.19 4.43
CA THR A 21 -8.88 -0.16 3.84
C THR A 21 -10.02 0.69 4.39
N ILE A 22 -9.95 1.07 5.67
CA ILE A 22 -10.93 1.97 6.29
C ILE A 22 -10.82 3.38 5.70
N LEU A 23 -9.60 3.91 5.53
CA LEU A 23 -9.36 5.21 4.89
C LEU A 23 -9.96 5.26 3.47
N LEU A 24 -9.74 4.22 2.66
CA LEU A 24 -10.34 4.12 1.33
C LEU A 24 -11.88 4.11 1.38
N LYS A 25 -12.48 3.40 2.33
CA LYS A 25 -13.94 3.42 2.54
C LYS A 25 -14.46 4.79 2.95
N MET A 26 -13.75 5.49 3.84
CA MET A 26 -14.13 6.82 4.30
C MET A 26 -14.02 7.86 3.18
N LEU A 27 -12.96 7.80 2.37
CA LEU A 27 -12.78 8.67 1.20
C LEU A 27 -13.90 8.52 0.17
N ARG A 28 -14.38 7.28 -0.02
CA ARG A 28 -15.49 6.97 -0.94
C ARG A 28 -16.83 7.58 -0.52
N ARG A 29 -16.99 7.98 0.75
CA ARG A 29 -18.21 8.60 1.31
C ARG A 29 -18.05 10.09 1.60
N SER A 30 -16.99 10.74 1.09
CA SER A 30 -16.66 12.13 1.41
C SER A 30 -17.46 13.16 0.58
N ASP A 31 -18.77 12.99 0.50
CA ASP A 31 -19.66 13.76 -0.39
C ASP A 31 -19.81 15.24 -0.02
N ASN A 32 -19.28 15.63 1.13
CA ASN A 32 -19.55 16.91 1.78
C ASN A 32 -18.42 17.94 1.57
N LEU A 33 -17.29 17.54 0.96
CA LEU A 33 -16.09 18.38 0.84
C LEU A 33 -15.96 19.05 -0.53
N PRO A 34 -15.31 20.21 -0.66
CA PRO A 34 -14.95 20.77 -1.96
C PRO A 34 -14.03 19.83 -2.76
N TRP A 35 -14.14 19.84 -4.10
CA TRP A 35 -13.37 18.95 -4.98
C TRP A 35 -11.86 19.03 -4.76
N ALA A 36 -11.30 20.23 -4.56
CA ALA A 36 -9.86 20.42 -4.31
C ALA A 36 -9.39 19.66 -3.06
N THR A 37 -10.16 19.74 -1.97
CA THR A 37 -9.86 19.04 -0.72
C THR A 37 -10.02 17.53 -0.88
N ARG A 38 -11.06 17.04 -1.59
CA ARG A 38 -11.23 15.61 -1.88
C ARG A 38 -10.09 15.05 -2.72
N LYS A 39 -9.69 15.77 -3.78
CA LYS A 39 -8.58 15.38 -4.64
C LYS A 39 -7.28 15.26 -3.84
N ALA A 40 -7.00 16.22 -2.96
CA ALA A 40 -5.84 16.17 -2.08
C ALA A 40 -5.90 14.95 -1.15
N SER A 41 -7.05 14.69 -0.49
CA SER A 41 -7.22 13.53 0.39
C SER A 41 -7.05 12.19 -0.34
N PHE A 42 -7.58 12.06 -1.55
CA PHE A 42 -7.38 10.87 -2.38
C PHE A 42 -5.93 10.69 -2.81
N LEU A 43 -5.26 11.77 -3.26
CA LEU A 43 -3.84 11.71 -3.61
C LEU A 43 -2.98 11.36 -2.41
N SER A 44 -3.27 11.90 -1.24
CA SER A 44 -2.59 11.54 0.02
C SER A 44 -2.78 10.06 0.34
N ALA A 45 -3.99 9.50 0.19
CA ALA A 45 -4.21 8.08 0.40
C ALA A 45 -3.46 7.20 -0.61
N ILE A 46 -3.45 7.56 -1.90
CA ILE A 46 -2.69 6.83 -2.92
C ILE A 46 -1.19 6.90 -2.61
N ALA A 47 -0.68 8.07 -2.22
CA ALA A 47 0.71 8.25 -1.84
C ALA A 47 1.07 7.42 -0.60
N SER A 48 0.22 7.41 0.44
CA SER A 48 0.42 6.57 1.62
C SER A 48 0.43 5.09 1.27
N ILE A 49 -0.48 4.62 0.41
CA ILE A 49 -0.49 3.23 -0.08
C ILE A 49 0.79 2.92 -0.86
N GLY A 50 1.21 3.83 -1.75
CA GLY A 50 2.44 3.66 -2.53
C GLY A 50 3.69 3.56 -1.66
N LEU A 51 3.85 4.47 -0.69
CA LEU A 51 4.94 4.45 0.28
C LEU A 51 4.93 3.19 1.15
N PHE A 52 3.74 2.74 1.54
CA PHE A 52 3.55 1.51 2.29
C PHE A 52 4.02 0.28 1.49
N VAL A 53 3.59 0.16 0.24
CA VAL A 53 4.01 -0.91 -0.67
C VAL A 53 5.52 -0.86 -0.94
N ALA A 54 6.07 0.33 -1.17
CA ALA A 54 7.50 0.52 -1.40
C ALA A 54 8.33 0.11 -0.18
N GLY A 55 7.87 0.46 1.03
CA GLY A 55 8.51 0.03 2.28
C GLY A 55 8.50 -1.49 2.45
N ALA A 56 7.39 -2.16 2.12
CA ALA A 56 7.28 -3.62 2.19
C ALA A 56 8.19 -4.31 1.18
N ALA A 57 8.19 -3.84 -0.06
CA ALA A 57 9.09 -4.34 -1.08
C ALA A 57 10.57 -4.15 -0.67
N GLY A 58 10.93 -2.98 -0.14
CA GLY A 58 12.28 -2.71 0.36
C GLY A 58 12.71 -3.64 1.49
N ALA A 59 11.84 -3.89 2.47
CA ALA A 59 12.11 -4.82 3.56
C ALA A 59 12.31 -6.27 3.05
N ILE A 60 11.46 -6.71 2.12
CA ILE A 60 11.58 -8.03 1.49
C ILE A 60 12.89 -8.16 0.70
N VAL A 61 13.22 -7.16 -0.12
CA VAL A 61 14.47 -7.15 -0.90
C VAL A 61 15.69 -7.21 0.02
N HIS A 62 15.69 -6.42 1.11
CA HIS A 62 16.77 -6.46 2.10
C HIS A 62 16.90 -7.83 2.76
N LEU A 63 15.78 -8.45 3.15
CA LEU A 63 15.78 -9.79 3.74
C LEU A 63 16.38 -10.80 2.76
N VAL A 64 15.89 -10.83 1.51
CA VAL A 64 16.35 -11.77 0.49
C VAL A 64 17.83 -11.57 0.13
N SER A 65 18.33 -10.33 0.13
CA SER A 65 19.73 -10.05 -0.20
C SER A 65 20.71 -10.31 0.95
N THR A 66 20.26 -10.27 2.20
CA THR A 66 21.13 -10.40 3.38
C THR A 66 21.04 -11.76 4.08
N THR A 67 20.04 -12.58 3.75
CA THR A 67 19.76 -13.84 4.44
C THR A 67 19.62 -14.98 3.44
N SER A 68 20.23 -16.13 3.74
CA SER A 68 20.14 -17.34 2.91
C SER A 68 18.80 -18.05 3.13
N PHE A 69 17.74 -17.58 2.48
CA PHE A 69 16.45 -18.26 2.49
C PHE A 69 16.40 -19.42 1.48
N SER A 70 15.61 -20.45 1.79
CA SER A 70 15.24 -21.51 0.84
C SER A 70 14.64 -20.90 -0.44
N PRO A 71 14.88 -21.48 -1.64
CA PRO A 71 14.31 -21.00 -2.89
C PRO A 71 12.78 -20.85 -2.86
N VAL A 72 12.09 -21.70 -2.11
CA VAL A 72 10.63 -21.63 -1.93
C VAL A 72 10.22 -20.34 -1.22
N LEU A 73 10.94 -19.93 -0.17
CA LEU A 73 10.67 -18.68 0.55
C LEU A 73 10.97 -17.46 -0.31
N GLN A 74 12.05 -17.50 -1.11
CA GLN A 74 12.36 -16.42 -2.06
C GLN A 74 11.24 -16.26 -3.10
N LEU A 75 10.69 -17.37 -3.60
CA LEU A 75 9.57 -17.35 -4.54
C LEU A 75 8.30 -16.78 -3.89
N THR A 76 8.00 -17.19 -2.64
CA THR A 76 6.88 -16.64 -1.87
C THR A 76 7.03 -15.14 -1.63
N PHE A 77 8.23 -14.66 -1.32
CA PHE A 77 8.51 -13.22 -1.20
C PHE A 77 8.29 -12.49 -2.53
N GLY A 78 8.75 -13.04 -3.65
CA GLY A 78 8.50 -12.49 -4.98
C GLY A 78 7.01 -12.39 -5.30
N ILE A 79 6.25 -13.46 -5.05
CA ILE A 79 4.78 -13.47 -5.23
C ILE A 79 4.11 -12.45 -4.31
N THR A 80 4.60 -12.28 -3.08
CA THR A 80 4.06 -11.31 -2.13
C THR A 80 4.22 -9.89 -2.63
N VAL A 81 5.39 -9.52 -3.17
CA VAL A 81 5.62 -8.21 -3.79
C VAL A 81 4.70 -8.00 -5.00
N LEU A 82 4.54 -9.01 -5.85
CA LEU A 82 3.61 -8.94 -6.98
C LEU A 82 2.15 -8.75 -6.53
N ALA A 83 1.75 -9.40 -5.43
CA ALA A 83 0.41 -9.26 -4.85
C ALA A 83 0.14 -7.87 -4.24
N LEU A 84 1.16 -7.04 -4.01
CA LEU A 84 0.98 -5.65 -3.59
C LEU A 84 0.62 -4.71 -4.75
N LEU A 85 0.93 -5.07 -6.00
CA LEU A 85 0.59 -4.25 -7.19
C LEU A 85 -0.93 -4.08 -7.39
N PRO A 86 -1.77 -5.11 -7.23
CA PRO A 86 -3.22 -4.95 -7.23
C PRO A 86 -3.76 -3.88 -6.27
N PHE A 87 -3.13 -3.68 -5.10
CA PHE A 87 -3.57 -2.65 -4.15
C PHE A 87 -3.39 -1.23 -4.72
N LEU A 88 -2.23 -0.97 -5.32
CA LEU A 88 -1.94 0.28 -6.04
C LEU A 88 -2.91 0.47 -7.22
N PHE A 89 -3.17 -0.59 -7.97
CA PHE A 89 -4.11 -0.57 -9.08
C PHE A 89 -5.54 -0.22 -8.63
N VAL A 90 -6.04 -0.87 -7.57
CA VAL A 90 -7.36 -0.58 -6.99
C VAL A 90 -7.45 0.86 -6.52
N ALA A 91 -6.41 1.40 -5.87
CA ALA A 91 -6.37 2.80 -5.46
C ALA A 91 -6.45 3.77 -6.65
N ALA A 92 -5.75 3.47 -7.75
CA ALA A 92 -5.78 4.26 -8.98
C ALA A 92 -7.15 4.18 -9.68
N VAL A 93 -7.77 3.00 -9.72
CA VAL A 93 -9.12 2.81 -10.27
C VAL A 93 -10.15 3.58 -9.45
N LEU A 94 -10.07 3.51 -8.12
CA LEU A 94 -10.94 4.27 -7.22
C LEU A 94 -10.80 5.78 -7.42
N TYR A 95 -9.58 6.28 -7.65
CA TYR A 95 -9.37 7.68 -7.99
C TYR A 95 -10.05 8.08 -9.30
N ARG A 96 -9.93 7.23 -10.33
CA ARG A 96 -10.56 7.47 -11.63
C ARG A 96 -12.09 7.50 -11.51
N ASP A 97 -12.67 6.54 -10.81
CA ASP A 97 -14.12 6.47 -10.53
C ASP A 97 -14.57 7.70 -9.72
N HIS A 98 -13.81 8.09 -8.71
CA HIS A 98 -14.09 9.27 -7.91
C HIS A 98 -14.08 10.56 -8.73
N ARG A 99 -13.10 10.72 -9.64
CA ARG A 99 -13.05 11.86 -10.56
C ARG A 99 -14.24 11.90 -11.51
N ALA A 100 -14.71 10.76 -12.01
CA ALA A 100 -15.84 10.70 -12.92
C ALA A 100 -17.17 11.13 -12.25
N ASN A 101 -17.34 10.79 -10.97
CA ASN A 101 -18.58 11.06 -10.24
C ASN A 101 -18.63 12.43 -9.54
N PHE A 102 -17.48 13.00 -9.18
CA PHE A 102 -17.40 14.20 -8.33
C PHE A 102 -16.41 15.27 -8.80
N GLY A 103 -15.70 15.01 -9.90
CA GLY A 103 -14.80 15.99 -10.51
C GLY A 103 -15.54 17.05 -11.33
N PRO A 104 -14.85 18.15 -11.68
CA PRO A 104 -15.35 19.12 -12.66
C PRO A 104 -15.46 18.51 -14.06
#